data_AF-A0A7W0YPT6-F1
#
_entry.id   AF-A0A7W0YPT6-F1
#
_cell.length_a   1.000
_cell.length_b   1.000
_cell.length_c   1.000
_cell.angle_alpha   90.00
_cell.angle_beta   90.00
_cell.angle_gamma   90.00
#
_symmetry.space_group_name_H-M   'P 1'
#
loop_
_entity.id
_entity.type
_entity.pdbx_description
1 polymer ?
#
loop_
_entity_poly.entity_id
_entity_poly.type
_entity_poly.pdbx_seq_one_letter_code
_entity_poly.pdbx_strand_id
1 'polypeptide(L)'
;LTLLNNTYTNIVPESHPGVTLEAAAPDAADRSVTASGERMSHAGQEWDVVRVNVPVEGVQPGKYLVDPGSREVAFLVDPGIGGRVREIDGNPVTKLDSPKATIMALVTDGILTQKLPWGLVLIGVFLTVSIELMGLLSLPIAVGVYLPISTSASMFAGGVVRWLIDRRSRGGERSMVEVESGPGVLFSSGLIAGGAIAGIVIAGVAAALVSRAESAQVPAADYLAHVVGLQGRLGVFAQSDVISLAVFAGLGFILYRVASR
;
A
#
# COMPACT_ATOMS: atom_id res chain seq x y z
N LEU A 1 -13.37 1.66 -3.69
CA LEU A 1 -12.51 0.66 -3.01
C LEU A 1 -13.16 -0.72 -3.00
N THR A 2 -14.42 -0.85 -2.60
CA THR A 2 -15.15 -2.13 -2.57
C THR A 2 -15.15 -2.86 -3.92
N LEU A 3 -15.36 -2.14 -5.04
CA LEU A 3 -15.33 -2.73 -6.38
C LEU A 3 -13.95 -3.33 -6.70
N LEU A 4 -12.87 -2.56 -6.55
CA LEU A 4 -11.49 -3.04 -6.74
C LEU A 4 -11.16 -4.22 -5.83
N ASN A 5 -11.55 -4.16 -4.56
CA ASN A 5 -11.30 -5.24 -3.61
C ASN A 5 -11.98 -6.52 -4.06
N ASN A 6 -13.25 -6.44 -4.45
CA ASN A 6 -14.04 -7.60 -4.90
C ASN A 6 -13.52 -8.17 -6.23
N THR A 7 -13.07 -7.33 -7.17
CA THR A 7 -12.53 -7.78 -8.46
C THR A 7 -11.23 -8.58 -8.30
N TYR A 8 -10.40 -8.25 -7.32
CA TYR A 8 -9.14 -8.95 -7.04
C TYR A 8 -9.25 -9.95 -5.87
N THR A 9 -10.44 -10.17 -5.32
CA THR A 9 -10.68 -11.22 -4.32
C THR A 9 -10.58 -12.57 -5.01
N ASN A 10 -9.78 -13.46 -4.44
CA ASN A 10 -9.61 -14.82 -4.94
C ASN A 10 -10.08 -15.82 -3.90
N ILE A 11 -10.67 -16.92 -4.38
CA ILE A 11 -11.08 -18.04 -3.54
C ILE A 11 -9.97 -19.09 -3.67
N VAL A 12 -9.26 -19.33 -2.58
CA VAL A 12 -8.08 -20.17 -2.54
C VAL A 12 -8.47 -21.48 -1.87
N PRO A 13 -8.19 -22.64 -2.48
CA PRO A 13 -8.41 -23.92 -1.83
C PRO A 13 -7.49 -23.99 -0.61
N GLU A 14 -8.10 -24.11 0.57
CA GLU A 14 -7.39 -24.24 1.84
C GLU A 14 -8.17 -25.22 2.69
N SER A 15 -7.66 -26.45 2.81
CA SER A 15 -8.27 -27.49 3.62
C SER A 15 -7.44 -27.74 4.88
N HIS A 16 -8.13 -27.72 6.02
CA HIS A 16 -7.58 -28.08 7.31
C HIS A 16 -8.31 -29.35 7.80
N PRO A 17 -7.81 -30.56 7.44
CA PRO A 17 -8.50 -31.79 7.75
C PRO A 17 -8.64 -31.97 9.27
N GLY A 18 -9.88 -32.10 9.75
CA GLY A 18 -10.20 -32.27 11.17
C GLY A 18 -10.41 -30.97 11.96
N VAL A 19 -10.32 -29.79 11.33
CA VAL A 19 -10.62 -28.49 11.97
C VAL A 19 -12.03 -28.05 11.59
N THR A 20 -12.92 -28.02 12.57
CA THR A 20 -14.30 -27.53 12.39
C THR A 20 -14.43 -26.11 12.92
N LEU A 21 -14.83 -25.18 12.06
CA LEU A 21 -15.06 -23.79 12.44
C LEU A 21 -16.52 -23.62 12.84
N GLU A 22 -16.81 -23.74 14.14
CA GLU A 22 -18.14 -23.43 14.67
C GLU A 22 -18.23 -21.94 15.02
N ALA A 23 -19.13 -21.23 14.35
CA ALA A 23 -19.37 -19.84 14.63
C ALA A 23 -19.99 -19.66 16.02
N ALA A 24 -19.36 -18.81 16.82
CA ALA A 24 -19.87 -18.46 18.14
C ALA A 24 -21.20 -17.70 18.04
N ALA A 25 -22.07 -17.93 19.03
CA ALA A 25 -23.35 -17.23 19.14
C ALA A 25 -23.14 -15.70 19.24
N PRO A 26 -24.12 -14.87 18.79
CA PRO A 26 -23.96 -13.42 18.76
C PRO A 26 -23.65 -12.77 20.12
N ASP A 27 -23.97 -13.44 21.21
CA ASP A 27 -23.81 -13.04 22.62
C ASP A 27 -22.67 -13.79 23.36
N ALA A 28 -21.95 -14.67 22.67
CA ALA A 28 -20.87 -15.45 23.27
C ALA A 28 -19.66 -14.57 23.64
N ALA A 29 -19.05 -14.88 24.79
CA ALA A 29 -17.83 -14.23 25.26
C ALA A 29 -16.61 -14.55 24.39
N ASP A 30 -16.55 -15.75 23.82
CA ASP A 30 -15.55 -16.12 22.82
C ASP A 30 -16.09 -15.84 21.41
N ARG A 31 -15.45 -14.90 20.70
CA ARG A 31 -15.76 -14.53 19.31
C ARG A 31 -14.60 -14.84 18.37
N SER A 32 -13.81 -15.85 18.70
CA SER A 32 -12.71 -16.35 17.87
C SER A 32 -13.16 -16.69 16.44
N VAL A 33 -14.37 -17.21 16.30
CA VAL A 33 -15.03 -17.52 15.02
C VAL A 33 -16.42 -16.90 15.02
N THR A 34 -16.75 -16.10 14.00
CA THR A 34 -18.05 -15.42 13.87
C THR A 34 -18.73 -15.76 12.55
N ALA A 35 -20.03 -16.05 12.60
CA ALA A 35 -20.84 -16.25 11.39
C ALA A 35 -21.07 -14.89 10.71
N SER A 36 -20.81 -14.82 9.41
CA SER A 36 -21.12 -13.61 8.64
C SER A 36 -22.62 -13.53 8.30
N GLY A 37 -23.38 -14.62 8.46
CA GLY A 37 -24.77 -14.75 8.02
C GLY A 37 -24.94 -14.71 6.50
N GLU A 38 -23.83 -14.70 5.76
CA GLU A 38 -23.76 -14.64 4.31
C GLU A 38 -23.51 -16.07 3.78
N ARG A 39 -24.15 -16.41 2.66
CA ARG A 39 -23.84 -17.63 1.89
C ARG A 39 -23.21 -17.23 0.57
N MET A 40 -22.21 -17.98 0.15
CA MET A 40 -21.51 -17.74 -1.10
C MET A 40 -21.58 -18.98 -1.98
N SER A 41 -22.01 -18.83 -3.24
CA SER A 41 -21.97 -19.92 -4.20
C SER A 41 -20.58 -19.98 -4.85
N HIS A 42 -19.93 -21.13 -4.78
CA HIS A 42 -18.64 -21.39 -5.45
C HIS A 42 -18.60 -22.83 -5.97
N ALA A 43 -18.10 -23.00 -7.19
CA ALA A 43 -18.04 -24.30 -7.88
C ALA A 43 -19.39 -25.07 -7.95
N GLY A 44 -20.52 -24.34 -7.97
CA GLY A 44 -21.86 -24.93 -8.04
C GLY A 44 -22.43 -25.40 -6.69
N GLN A 45 -21.71 -25.19 -5.58
CA GLN A 45 -22.15 -25.49 -4.22
C GLN A 45 -22.34 -24.20 -3.42
N GLU A 46 -23.29 -24.17 -2.49
CA GLU A 46 -23.43 -23.08 -1.51
C GLU A 46 -22.58 -23.36 -0.27
N TRP A 47 -21.80 -22.36 0.12
CA TRP A 47 -20.92 -22.40 1.27
C TRP A 47 -21.37 -21.37 2.31
N ASP A 48 -21.31 -21.73 3.58
CA ASP A 48 -21.52 -20.78 4.66
C ASP A 48 -20.25 -19.95 4.88
N VAL A 49 -20.43 -18.65 5.01
CA VAL A 49 -19.31 -17.71 5.19
C VAL A 49 -19.04 -17.52 6.68
N VAL A 50 -17.83 -17.89 7.08
CA VAL A 50 -17.35 -17.77 8.46
C VAL A 50 -16.14 -16.84 8.50
N ARG A 51 -16.06 -16.02 9.55
CA ARG A 51 -14.90 -15.17 9.80
C ARG A 51 -14.15 -15.67 11.01
N VAL A 52 -12.87 -15.96 10.82
CA VAL A 52 -11.94 -16.29 11.88
C VAL A 52 -11.28 -14.98 12.32
N ASN A 53 -11.50 -14.58 13.56
CA ASN A 53 -11.02 -13.33 14.15
C ASN A 53 -9.67 -13.52 14.87
N VAL A 54 -9.42 -14.75 15.34
CA VAL A 54 -8.23 -15.13 16.10
C VAL A 54 -7.72 -16.44 15.49
N PRO A 55 -6.39 -16.69 15.44
CA PRO A 55 -5.91 -17.99 14.96
C PRO A 55 -6.50 -19.14 15.78
N VAL A 56 -7.15 -20.10 15.12
CA VAL A 56 -7.75 -21.30 15.75
C VAL A 56 -7.21 -22.52 15.02
N GLU A 57 -6.61 -23.46 15.74
CA GLU A 57 -6.17 -24.77 15.21
C GLU A 57 -5.33 -24.69 13.92
N GLY A 58 -4.47 -23.66 13.79
CA GLY A 58 -3.61 -23.46 12.61
C GLY A 58 -4.25 -22.63 11.49
N VAL A 59 -5.56 -22.37 11.56
CA VAL A 59 -6.29 -21.48 10.67
C VAL A 59 -6.01 -20.03 11.06
N GLN A 60 -5.47 -19.25 10.13
CA GLN A 60 -5.14 -17.85 10.37
C GLN A 60 -6.40 -16.97 10.29
N PRO A 61 -6.44 -15.77 10.92
CA PRO A 61 -7.59 -14.87 10.85
C PRO A 61 -7.93 -14.53 9.40
N GLY A 62 -9.20 -14.59 9.00
CA GLY A 62 -9.61 -14.47 7.60
C GLY A 62 -11.09 -14.76 7.38
N LYS A 63 -11.54 -14.60 6.13
CA LYS A 63 -12.88 -14.99 5.68
C LYS A 63 -12.77 -16.36 5.00
N TYR A 64 -13.51 -17.34 5.46
CA TYR A 64 -13.47 -18.71 4.95
C TYR A 64 -14.85 -19.17 4.47
N LEU A 65 -14.84 -20.05 3.49
CA LEU A 65 -16.00 -20.81 3.03
C LEU A 65 -15.96 -22.18 3.70
N VAL A 66 -17.05 -22.48 4.39
CA VAL A 66 -17.21 -23.67 5.23
C VAL A 66 -18.38 -24.49 4.72
N ASP A 67 -18.24 -25.81 4.71
CA ASP A 67 -19.33 -26.70 4.29
C ASP A 67 -20.50 -26.62 5.30
N PRO A 68 -21.76 -26.40 4.87
CA PRO A 68 -22.90 -26.27 5.78
C PRO A 68 -23.19 -27.52 6.62
N GLY A 69 -22.78 -28.70 6.15
CA GLY A 69 -22.98 -29.98 6.83
C GLY A 69 -21.81 -30.35 7.73
N SER A 70 -20.59 -30.46 7.17
CA SER A 70 -19.42 -30.92 7.93
C SER A 70 -18.75 -29.83 8.76
N ARG A 71 -19.03 -28.55 8.46
CA ARG A 71 -18.38 -27.38 9.06
C ARG A 71 -16.85 -27.34 8.91
N GLU A 72 -16.32 -28.09 7.94
CA GLU A 72 -14.90 -28.09 7.61
C GLU A 72 -14.55 -26.90 6.71
N VAL A 73 -13.32 -26.39 6.88
CA VAL A 73 -12.77 -25.32 6.04
C VAL A 73 -12.43 -25.89 4.67
N ALA A 74 -13.05 -25.33 3.62
CA ALA A 74 -12.81 -25.74 2.24
C ALA A 74 -12.03 -24.69 1.45
N PHE A 75 -12.34 -23.40 1.66
CA PHE A 75 -11.69 -22.31 0.94
C PHE A 75 -11.44 -21.09 1.80
N LEU A 76 -10.33 -20.39 1.52
CA LEU A 76 -10.05 -19.05 1.99
C LEU A 76 -10.55 -18.02 0.96
N VAL A 77 -11.33 -17.04 1.40
CA VAL A 77 -11.69 -15.86 0.61
C VAL A 77 -10.64 -14.79 0.86
N ASP A 78 -9.60 -14.78 0.03
CA ASP A 78 -8.46 -13.88 0.17
C ASP A 78 -8.71 -12.56 -0.58
N PRO A 79 -8.83 -11.41 0.13
CA PRO A 79 -9.21 -10.14 -0.48
C PRO A 79 -8.17 -9.63 -1.49
N GLY A 80 -8.63 -8.78 -2.41
CA GLY A 80 -7.74 -8.13 -3.38
C GLY A 80 -6.77 -7.13 -2.75
N ILE A 81 -7.22 -6.36 -1.75
CA ILE A 81 -6.40 -5.38 -1.03
C ILE A 81 -5.88 -6.03 0.26
N GLY A 82 -4.56 -6.12 0.40
CA GLY A 82 -3.92 -6.71 1.59
C GLY A 82 -4.15 -8.22 1.77
N GLY A 83 -4.51 -8.94 0.69
CA GLY A 83 -4.56 -10.40 0.69
C GLY A 83 -3.18 -11.04 0.87
N ARG A 84 -3.16 -12.27 1.38
CA ARG A 84 -1.92 -12.98 1.74
C ARG A 84 -1.44 -13.96 0.67
N VAL A 85 -2.33 -14.40 -0.21
CA VAL A 85 -2.02 -15.43 -1.20
C VAL A 85 -1.56 -14.75 -2.50
N ARG A 86 -0.31 -15.02 -2.89
CA ARG A 86 0.29 -14.44 -4.10
C ARG A 86 0.34 -15.41 -5.28
N GLU A 87 0.02 -16.68 -5.06
CA GLU A 87 0.07 -17.74 -6.07
C GLU A 87 -1.02 -18.77 -5.80
N ILE A 88 -1.74 -19.17 -6.85
CA ILE A 88 -2.77 -20.22 -6.81
C ILE A 88 -2.46 -21.18 -7.96
N ASP A 89 -2.30 -22.47 -7.65
CA ASP A 89 -2.07 -23.54 -8.64
C ASP A 89 -0.95 -23.25 -9.65
N GLY A 90 0.15 -22.64 -9.18
CA GLY A 90 1.31 -22.28 -10.03
C GLY A 90 1.17 -20.96 -10.78
N ASN A 91 0.02 -20.26 -10.68
CA ASN A 91 -0.22 -18.99 -11.35
C ASN A 91 -0.13 -17.82 -10.35
N PRO A 92 0.65 -16.75 -10.67
CA PRO A 92 0.75 -15.58 -9.81
C PRO A 92 -0.57 -14.80 -9.81
N VAL A 93 -0.98 -14.35 -8.64
CA VAL A 93 -2.23 -13.60 -8.43
C VAL A 93 -1.92 -12.16 -8.08
N THR A 94 -2.55 -11.22 -8.80
CA THR A 94 -2.37 -9.79 -8.56
C THR A 94 -3.05 -9.37 -7.26
N LYS A 95 -2.26 -8.81 -6.34
CA LYS A 95 -2.74 -8.23 -5.07
C LYS A 95 -2.41 -6.74 -5.00
N LEU A 96 -3.31 -5.99 -4.38
CA LEU A 96 -3.18 -4.56 -4.17
C LEU A 96 -2.65 -4.32 -2.75
N ASP A 97 -1.33 -4.27 -2.64
CA ASP A 97 -0.68 -4.00 -1.36
C ASP A 97 -0.91 -2.54 -0.94
N SER A 98 -1.45 -2.34 0.25
CA SER A 98 -1.63 -1.02 0.85
C SER A 98 -1.00 -1.00 2.25
N PRO A 99 0.26 -0.55 2.37
CA PRO A 99 0.96 -0.51 3.65
C PRO A 99 0.19 0.24 4.74
N LYS A 100 -0.48 1.34 4.36
CA LYS A 100 -1.32 2.14 5.26
C LYS A 100 -2.54 1.34 5.75
N ALA A 101 -3.20 0.58 4.87
CA ALA A 101 -4.35 -0.22 5.26
C ALA A 101 -3.95 -1.39 6.17
N THR A 102 -2.83 -2.05 5.88
CA THR A 102 -2.31 -3.16 6.69
C THR A 102 -2.01 -2.73 8.12
N ILE A 103 -1.35 -1.58 8.32
CA ILE A 103 -1.07 -1.07 9.67
C ILE A 103 -2.36 -0.74 10.41
N MET A 104 -3.33 -0.08 9.75
CA MET A 104 -4.61 0.26 10.39
C MET A 104 -5.42 -0.99 10.76
N ALA A 105 -5.40 -2.02 9.90
CA ALA A 105 -6.02 -3.31 10.18
C ALA A 105 -5.37 -3.99 11.39
N LEU A 106 -4.03 -4.08 11.43
CA LEU A 106 -3.28 -4.66 12.55
C LEU A 106 -3.57 -3.95 13.88
N VAL A 107 -3.62 -2.62 13.88
CA VAL A 107 -3.95 -1.83 15.08
C VAL A 107 -5.39 -2.08 15.51
N THR A 108 -6.35 -2.03 14.57
CA THR A 108 -7.76 -2.22 14.87
C THR A 108 -8.05 -3.64 15.38
N ASP A 109 -7.52 -4.65 14.71
CA ASP A 109 -7.65 -6.06 15.12
C ASP A 109 -6.99 -6.27 16.49
N GLY A 110 -5.81 -5.68 16.72
CA GLY A 110 -5.15 -5.74 18.02
C GLY A 110 -5.99 -5.13 19.15
N ILE A 111 -6.63 -3.98 18.92
CA ILE A 111 -7.52 -3.33 19.90
C ILE A 111 -8.75 -4.20 20.15
N LEU A 112 -9.41 -4.65 19.08
CA LEU A 112 -10.67 -5.39 19.15
C LEU A 112 -10.51 -6.78 19.79
N THR A 113 -9.39 -7.45 19.54
CA THR A 113 -9.06 -8.76 20.12
C THR A 113 -8.35 -8.65 21.47
N GLN A 114 -8.04 -7.44 21.93
CA GLN A 114 -7.22 -7.16 23.13
C GLN A 114 -5.83 -7.84 23.12
N LYS A 115 -5.33 -8.24 21.95
CA LYS A 115 -4.03 -8.92 21.77
C LYS A 115 -2.92 -8.00 21.27
N LEU A 116 -3.02 -6.69 21.53
CA LEU A 116 -1.95 -5.75 21.20
C LEU A 116 -0.68 -6.08 21.98
N PRO A 117 0.49 -6.10 21.32
CA PRO A 117 1.78 -6.24 22.00
C PRO A 117 2.13 -4.93 22.72
N TRP A 118 1.49 -4.67 23.86
CA TRP A 118 1.67 -3.45 24.66
C TRP A 118 3.13 -3.17 25.03
N GLY A 119 3.95 -4.22 25.19
CA GLY A 119 5.40 -4.07 25.38
C GLY A 119 6.07 -3.30 24.23
N LEU A 120 5.76 -3.63 22.98
CA LEU A 120 6.30 -2.93 21.81
C LEU A 120 5.81 -1.48 21.73
N VAL A 121 4.54 -1.24 22.09
CA VAL A 121 3.96 0.12 22.13
C VAL A 121 4.67 0.98 23.18
N LEU A 122 4.85 0.47 24.40
CA LEU A 122 5.53 1.19 25.48
C LEU A 122 7.00 1.46 25.18
N ILE A 123 7.69 0.52 24.50
CA ILE A 123 9.05 0.76 23.99
C ILE A 123 9.05 1.94 23.01
N GLY A 124 8.08 2.00 22.08
CA GLY A 124 7.94 3.10 21.14
C GLY A 124 7.70 4.45 21.82
N VAL A 125 6.83 4.48 22.84
CA VAL A 125 6.58 5.68 23.67
C VAL A 125 7.86 6.11 24.39
N PHE A 126 8.56 5.18 25.04
CA PHE A 126 9.80 5.47 25.74
C PHE A 126 10.89 6.01 24.80
N LEU A 127 11.04 5.41 23.62
CA LEU A 127 11.98 5.87 22.60
C LEU A 127 11.63 7.29 22.11
N THR A 128 10.34 7.55 21.86
CA THR A 128 9.84 8.86 21.43
C THR A 128 10.15 9.93 22.48
N VAL A 129 9.85 9.66 23.75
CA VAL A 129 10.18 10.58 24.86
C VAL A 129 11.68 10.81 24.97
N SER A 130 12.49 9.74 24.87
CA SER A 130 13.95 9.84 24.93
C SER A 130 14.51 10.73 23.82
N ILE A 131 14.00 10.60 22.59
CA ILE A 131 14.40 11.40 21.44
C ILE A 131 13.97 12.86 21.61
N GLU A 132 12.75 13.10 22.09
CA GLU A 132 12.23 14.45 22.32
C GLU A 132 13.04 15.17 23.43
N LEU A 133 13.48 14.45 24.46
CA LEU A 133 14.38 14.97 25.50
C LEU A 133 15.78 15.32 24.97
N MET A 134 16.22 14.70 23.88
CA MET A 134 17.46 15.08 23.17
C MET A 134 17.27 16.33 22.30
N GLY A 135 16.07 16.91 22.24
CA GLY A 135 15.75 18.06 21.40
C GLY A 135 15.61 17.73 19.91
N LEU A 136 15.45 16.44 19.57
CA LEU A 136 15.24 15.99 18.21
C LEU A 136 13.76 15.77 17.95
N LEU A 137 13.30 16.14 16.75
CA LEU A 137 11.94 15.85 16.32
C LEU A 137 11.78 14.33 16.13
N SER A 138 10.96 13.71 16.97
CA SER A 138 10.75 12.25 16.98
C SER A 138 10.08 11.69 15.72
N LEU A 139 9.18 12.46 15.10
CA LEU A 139 8.41 12.04 13.92
C LEU A 139 9.28 11.77 12.67
N PRO A 140 10.17 12.68 12.22
CA PRO A 140 11.10 12.43 11.12
C PRO A 140 12.00 11.20 11.33
N ILE A 141 12.45 10.96 12.58
CA ILE A 141 13.29 9.81 12.90
C ILE A 141 12.50 8.52 12.76
N ALA A 142 11.30 8.45 13.35
CA ALA A 142 10.43 7.27 13.26
C ALA A 142 10.08 6.93 11.80
N VAL A 143 9.74 7.94 11.00
CA VAL A 143 9.44 7.76 9.57
C VAL A 143 10.68 7.32 8.79
N GLY A 144 11.84 7.91 9.09
CA GLY A 144 13.11 7.59 8.40
C GLY A 144 13.59 6.16 8.61
N VAL A 145 13.36 5.58 9.79
CA VAL A 145 13.72 4.18 10.10
C VAL A 145 12.85 3.17 9.34
N TYR A 146 11.60 3.53 9.02
CA TYR A 146 10.67 2.65 8.32
C TYR A 146 10.83 2.67 6.79
N LEU A 147 11.41 3.74 6.23
CA LEU A 147 11.45 3.94 4.79
C LEU A 147 12.71 3.34 4.13
N PRO A 148 12.59 2.79 2.91
CA PRO A 148 13.74 2.38 2.11
C PRO A 148 14.73 3.53 1.90
N ILE A 149 16.03 3.22 1.88
CA ILE A 149 17.09 4.22 1.71
C ILE A 149 16.93 5.07 0.44
N SER A 150 16.38 4.49 -0.63
CA SER A 150 16.09 5.19 -1.89
C SER A 150 15.01 6.27 -1.73
N THR A 151 13.94 5.99 -0.98
CA THR A 151 12.89 6.96 -0.66
C THR A 151 13.40 8.02 0.32
N SER A 152 14.19 7.62 1.31
CA SER A 152 14.80 8.55 2.26
C SER A 152 15.78 9.51 1.56
N ALA A 153 16.54 9.04 0.57
CA ALA A 153 17.46 9.86 -0.20
C ALA A 153 16.76 10.94 -1.05
N SER A 154 15.62 10.62 -1.67
CA SER A 154 14.85 11.61 -2.45
C SER A 154 14.19 12.66 -1.54
N MET A 155 13.69 12.25 -0.37
CA MET A 155 13.21 13.18 0.67
C MET A 155 14.34 14.08 1.17
N PHE A 156 15.53 13.52 1.42
CA PHE A 156 16.70 14.29 1.82
C PHE A 156 17.09 15.32 0.76
N ALA A 157 17.10 14.96 -0.53
CA ALA A 157 17.36 15.90 -1.62
C ALA A 157 16.36 17.06 -1.64
N GLY A 158 15.08 16.80 -1.39
CA GLY A 158 14.06 17.85 -1.21
C GLY A 158 14.36 18.77 -0.02
N GLY A 159 14.80 18.20 1.11
CA GLY A 159 15.24 18.94 2.29
C GLY A 159 16.47 19.82 2.02
N VAL A 160 17.43 19.32 1.22
CA VAL A 160 18.59 20.10 0.76
C VAL A 160 18.13 21.29 -0.08
N VAL A 161 17.24 21.08 -1.06
CA VAL A 161 16.67 22.19 -1.86
C VAL A 161 16.00 23.24 -0.97
N ARG A 162 15.20 22.81 0.02
CA ARG A 162 14.59 23.71 1.00
C ARG A 162 15.62 24.49 1.79
N TRP A 163 16.66 23.82 2.29
CA TRP A 163 17.75 24.46 3.02
C TRP A 163 18.50 25.50 2.17
N LEU A 164 18.73 25.23 0.87
CA LEU A 164 19.31 26.21 -0.06
C LEU A 164 18.41 27.44 -0.24
N ILE A 165 17.08 27.25 -0.35
CA ILE A 165 16.10 28.34 -0.48
C ILE A 165 16.11 29.21 0.77
N ASP A 166 16.02 28.59 1.95
CA ASP A 166 15.97 29.30 3.24
C ASP A 166 17.30 30.02 3.51
N ARG A 167 18.44 29.44 3.12
CA ARG A 167 19.75 30.10 3.22
C ARG A 167 19.86 31.35 2.36
N ARG A 168 19.23 31.37 1.18
CA ARG A 168 19.21 32.54 0.28
C ARG A 168 18.28 33.65 0.79
N SER A 169 17.24 33.30 1.55
CA SER A 169 16.23 34.25 2.02
C SER A 169 16.42 34.78 3.44
N ARG A 170 17.63 34.71 4.00
CA ARG A 170 17.98 35.10 5.39
C ARG A 170 17.77 36.60 5.76
N GLY A 171 17.04 37.37 4.96
CA GLY A 171 16.79 38.80 5.16
C GLY A 171 15.34 39.21 5.46
N GLY A 172 14.38 38.28 5.52
CA GLY A 172 12.98 38.62 5.83
C GLY A 172 12.38 37.65 6.84
N GLU A 173 11.80 38.20 7.92
CA GLU A 173 10.92 37.46 8.83
C GLU A 173 9.67 37.04 8.03
N ARG A 174 9.73 35.85 7.42
CA ARG A 174 8.57 35.27 6.75
C ARG A 174 7.63 34.72 7.80
N SER A 175 6.37 35.11 7.74
CA SER A 175 5.32 34.51 8.57
C SER A 175 5.24 33.00 8.30
N MET A 176 4.88 32.21 9.32
CA MET A 176 4.64 30.76 9.16
C MET A 176 3.65 30.45 8.03
N VAL A 177 2.64 31.31 7.85
CA VAL A 177 1.63 31.16 6.78
C VAL A 177 2.26 31.28 5.39
N GLU A 178 3.27 32.14 5.22
CA GLU A 178 3.97 32.32 3.96
C GLU A 178 4.97 31.19 3.67
N VAL A 179 5.48 30.55 4.73
CA VAL A 179 6.29 29.33 4.62
C VAL A 179 5.44 28.13 4.20
N GLU A 180 4.23 28.00 4.76
CA GLU A 180 3.30 26.90 4.49
C GLU A 180 2.55 27.06 3.17
N SER A 181 2.21 28.29 2.77
CA SER A 181 1.50 28.58 1.52
C SER A 181 2.41 29.16 0.43
N GLY A 182 3.72 29.04 0.59
CA GLY A 182 4.69 29.65 -0.31
C GLY A 182 4.62 29.09 -1.75
N PRO A 183 5.10 29.85 -2.76
CA PRO A 183 5.10 29.42 -4.16
C PRO A 183 5.73 28.04 -4.40
N GLY A 184 6.77 27.71 -3.63
CA GLY A 184 7.42 26.39 -3.68
C GLY A 184 6.54 25.24 -3.18
N VAL A 185 5.77 25.46 -2.11
CA VAL A 185 4.85 24.44 -1.56
C VAL A 185 3.69 24.19 -2.53
N LEU A 186 3.09 25.26 -3.05
CA LEU A 186 2.01 25.19 -4.05
C LEU A 186 2.46 24.50 -5.36
N PHE A 187 3.67 24.82 -5.83
CA PHE A 187 4.24 24.17 -7.01
C PHE A 187 4.51 22.68 -6.75
N SER A 188 5.07 22.35 -5.59
CA SER A 188 5.31 20.96 -5.20
C SER A 188 4.02 20.14 -5.07
N SER A 189 2.98 20.69 -4.43
CA SER A 189 1.66 20.02 -4.36
C SER A 189 1.04 19.85 -5.75
N GLY A 190 1.21 20.83 -6.64
CA GLY A 190 0.81 20.74 -8.03
C GLY A 190 1.53 19.62 -8.80
N LEU A 191 2.84 19.45 -8.59
CA LEU A 191 3.62 18.36 -9.18
C LEU A 191 3.16 16.98 -8.66
N ILE A 192 2.85 16.87 -7.36
CA ILE A 192 2.33 15.62 -6.77
C ILE A 192 0.97 15.27 -7.39
N ALA A 193 0.04 16.23 -7.43
CA ALA A 193 -1.29 16.02 -8.01
C ALA A 193 -1.21 15.73 -9.51
N GLY A 194 -0.38 16.46 -10.25
CA GLY A 194 -0.16 16.25 -11.68
C GLY A 194 0.44 14.88 -11.97
N GLY A 195 1.41 14.42 -11.17
CA GLY A 195 1.98 13.08 -11.27
C GLY A 195 0.93 11.98 -11.05
N ALA A 196 0.04 12.15 -10.07
CA ALA A 196 -1.05 11.21 -9.82
C ALA A 196 -2.04 11.16 -11.00
N ILE A 197 -2.45 12.30 -11.54
CA ILE A 197 -3.36 12.37 -12.69
C ILE A 197 -2.70 11.75 -13.93
N ALA A 198 -1.44 12.07 -14.20
CA ALA A 198 -0.68 11.46 -15.30
C ALA A 198 -0.60 9.94 -15.15
N GLY A 199 -0.36 9.43 -13.92
CA GLY A 199 -0.38 8.00 -13.62
C GLY A 199 -1.74 7.36 -13.91
N ILE A 200 -2.85 8.01 -13.56
CA ILE A 200 -4.20 7.52 -13.88
C ILE A 200 -4.44 7.48 -15.39
N VAL A 201 -4.02 8.51 -16.12
CA VAL A 201 -4.12 8.55 -17.59
C VAL A 201 -3.31 7.42 -18.22
N ILE A 202 -2.06 7.24 -17.79
CA ILE A 202 -1.19 6.15 -18.28
C ILE A 202 -1.82 4.78 -17.99
N ALA A 203 -2.37 4.57 -16.79
CA ALA A 203 -3.06 3.33 -16.44
C ALA A 203 -4.32 3.10 -17.29
N GLY A 204 -5.09 4.15 -17.59
CA GLY A 204 -6.25 4.08 -18.48
C GLY A 204 -5.87 3.70 -19.91
N VAL A 205 -4.80 4.29 -20.44
CA VAL A 205 -4.26 3.94 -21.76
C VAL A 205 -3.71 2.50 -21.77
N ALA A 206 -3.02 2.08 -20.70
CA ALA A 206 -2.57 0.70 -20.52
C ALA A 206 -3.72 -0.29 -20.59
N ALA A 207 -4.81 -0.02 -19.86
CA ALA A 207 -6.00 -0.86 -19.85
C ALA A 207 -6.67 -0.97 -21.22
N ALA A 208 -6.72 0.13 -21.99
CA ALA A 208 -7.26 0.11 -23.36
C ALA A 208 -6.41 -0.70 -24.35
N LEU A 209 -5.11 -0.86 -24.07
CA LEU A 209 -4.18 -1.62 -24.90
C LEU A 209 -3.98 -3.07 -24.43
N VAL A 210 -4.48 -3.45 -23.25
CA VAL A 210 -4.36 -4.81 -22.70
C VAL A 210 -4.85 -5.87 -23.69
N SER A 211 -6.01 -5.66 -24.32
CA SER A 211 -6.55 -6.62 -25.31
C SER A 211 -5.67 -6.78 -26.55
N ARG A 212 -4.97 -5.71 -26.95
CA ARG A 212 -4.00 -5.75 -28.05
C ARG A 212 -2.67 -6.37 -27.63
N ALA A 213 -2.22 -6.12 -26.41
CA ALA A 213 -1.02 -6.75 -25.84
C ALA A 213 -1.20 -8.26 -25.66
N GLU A 214 -2.40 -8.69 -25.22
CA GLU A 214 -2.77 -10.10 -25.07
C GLU A 214 -2.79 -10.83 -26.43
N SER A 215 -3.30 -10.18 -27.48
CA SER A 215 -3.24 -10.72 -28.85
C SER A 215 -1.82 -10.86 -29.42
N ALA A 216 -0.84 -10.14 -28.84
CA ALA A 216 0.56 -10.18 -29.22
C ALA A 216 1.43 -11.03 -28.26
N GLN A 217 0.83 -11.65 -27.23
CA GLN A 217 1.53 -12.42 -26.18
C GLN A 217 2.68 -11.67 -25.48
N VAL A 218 2.58 -10.35 -25.33
CA VAL A 218 3.56 -9.52 -24.61
C VAL A 218 2.91 -8.87 -23.38
N PRO A 219 3.64 -8.68 -22.27
CA PRO A 219 3.13 -7.91 -21.13
C PRO A 219 2.65 -6.52 -21.58
N ALA A 220 1.50 -6.06 -21.07
CA ALA A 220 0.92 -4.77 -21.48
C ALA A 220 1.85 -3.57 -21.22
N ALA A 221 2.72 -3.66 -20.22
CA ALA A 221 3.76 -2.68 -19.94
C ALA A 221 4.80 -2.60 -21.09
N ASP A 222 5.25 -3.75 -21.60
CA ASP A 222 6.21 -3.84 -22.70
C ASP A 222 5.56 -3.41 -24.03
N TYR A 223 4.28 -3.73 -24.22
CA TYR A 223 3.53 -3.29 -25.39
C TYR A 223 3.38 -1.77 -25.43
N LEU A 224 3.07 -1.14 -24.28
CA LEU A 224 3.04 0.32 -24.16
C LEU A 224 4.40 0.95 -24.47
N ALA A 225 5.47 0.41 -23.88
CA ALA A 225 6.82 0.90 -24.13
C ALA A 225 7.24 0.78 -25.61
N HIS A 226 6.78 -0.27 -26.29
CA HIS A 226 7.03 -0.51 -27.71
C HIS A 226 6.20 0.40 -28.62
N VAL A 227 4.90 0.58 -28.34
CA VAL A 227 3.97 1.44 -29.12
C VAL A 227 4.33 2.93 -29.00
N VAL A 228 4.73 3.36 -27.80
CA VAL A 228 5.20 4.74 -27.56
C VAL A 228 6.57 4.97 -28.20
N GLY A 229 7.35 3.92 -28.47
CA GLY A 229 8.61 3.97 -29.23
C GLY A 229 9.72 4.78 -28.56
N LEU A 230 9.50 5.27 -27.33
CA LEU A 230 10.49 6.05 -26.58
C LEU A 230 11.73 5.20 -26.29
N GLN A 231 11.56 3.92 -25.99
CA GLN A 231 12.66 3.01 -25.66
C GLN A 231 13.58 2.74 -26.86
N GLY A 232 13.02 2.64 -28.08
CA GLY A 232 13.79 2.50 -29.31
C GLY A 232 14.52 3.78 -29.74
N ARG A 233 13.96 4.95 -29.45
CA ARG A 233 14.59 6.26 -29.73
C ARG A 233 15.63 6.69 -28.70
N LEU A 234 15.51 6.24 -27.45
CA LEU A 234 16.44 6.58 -26.36
C LEU A 234 17.57 5.54 -26.17
N GLY A 235 17.44 4.35 -26.76
CA GLY A 235 18.52 3.35 -26.82
C GLY A 235 19.15 3.05 -25.45
N VAL A 236 20.49 3.08 -25.37
CA VAL A 236 21.27 2.83 -24.15
C VAL A 236 20.92 3.79 -23.00
N PHE A 237 20.41 4.99 -23.31
CA PHE A 237 20.00 5.95 -22.28
C PHE A 237 18.68 5.57 -21.58
N ALA A 238 17.81 4.77 -22.23
CA ALA A 238 16.58 4.30 -21.61
C ALA A 238 16.82 3.28 -20.49
N GLN A 239 17.94 2.56 -20.52
CA GLN A 239 18.34 1.61 -19.48
C GLN A 239 19.20 2.23 -18.37
N SER A 240 19.53 3.52 -18.48
CA SER A 240 20.39 4.21 -17.52
C SER A 240 19.57 5.09 -16.59
N ASP A 241 19.81 4.97 -15.28
CA ASP A 241 19.21 5.83 -14.25
C ASP A 241 19.58 7.31 -14.40
N VAL A 242 20.51 7.64 -15.30
CA VAL A 242 20.96 9.00 -15.61
C VAL A 242 19.82 9.89 -16.12
N ILE A 243 18.89 9.37 -16.92
CA ILE A 243 17.74 10.18 -17.37
C ILE A 243 16.86 10.54 -16.17
N SER A 244 16.51 9.55 -15.34
CA SER A 244 15.71 9.74 -14.14
C SER A 244 16.36 10.75 -13.20
N LEU A 245 17.68 10.65 -13.02
CA LEU A 245 18.47 11.57 -12.20
C LEU A 245 18.50 12.98 -12.79
N ALA A 246 18.67 13.12 -14.10
CA ALA A 246 18.68 14.41 -14.80
C ALA A 246 17.31 15.10 -14.72
N VAL A 247 16.22 14.36 -14.93
CA VAL A 247 14.85 14.87 -14.78
C VAL A 247 14.59 15.28 -13.32
N PHE A 248 15.00 14.46 -12.36
CA PHE A 248 14.87 14.78 -10.93
C PHE A 248 15.65 16.05 -10.55
N ALA A 249 16.89 16.17 -10.99
CA ALA A 249 17.71 17.36 -10.78
C ALA A 249 17.12 18.60 -11.47
N GLY A 250 16.60 18.44 -12.69
CA GLY A 250 15.91 19.50 -13.43
C GLY A 250 14.67 20.00 -12.71
N LEU A 251 13.82 19.10 -12.20
CA LEU A 251 12.65 19.44 -11.38
C LEU A 251 13.05 20.12 -10.08
N GLY A 252 14.09 19.63 -9.40
CA GLY A 252 14.65 20.26 -8.19
C GLY A 252 15.16 21.67 -8.45
N PHE A 253 15.82 21.90 -9.58
CA PHE A 253 16.28 23.24 -10.01
C PHE A 253 15.11 24.18 -10.34
N ILE A 254 14.07 23.68 -11.02
CA ILE A 254 12.86 24.46 -11.31
C ILE A 254 12.17 24.84 -9.99
N LEU A 255 12.01 23.89 -9.07
CA LEU A 255 11.44 24.15 -7.75
C LEU A 255 12.25 25.21 -7.00
N TYR A 256 13.59 25.09 -6.98
CA TYR A 256 14.47 26.10 -6.40
C TYR A 256 14.24 27.48 -7.01
N ARG A 257 14.16 27.56 -8.35
CA ARG A 257 13.94 28.83 -9.06
C ARG A 257 12.57 29.43 -8.73
N VAL A 258 11.50 28.63 -8.72
CA VAL A 258 10.13 29.07 -8.42
C VAL A 258 9.99 29.51 -6.97
N ALA A 259 10.59 28.78 -6.03
CA ALA A 259 10.54 29.11 -4.60
C ALA A 259 11.46 30.27 -4.19
N SER A 260 12.44 30.61 -5.04
CA SER A 260 13.37 31.74 -4.84
C SER A 260 12.92 33.05 -5.48
N ARG A 261 11.82 33.03 -6.26
CA ARG A 261 11.15 34.21 -6.79
C ARG A 261 10.19 34.77 -5.76
#